data_AF-A0A6G0W1M4-F1
#
_entry.id   AF-A0A6G0W1M4-F1
#
_cell.length_a   1.000
_cell.length_b   1.000
_cell.length_c   1.000
_cell.angle_alpha   90.00
_cell.angle_beta   90.00
_cell.angle_gamma   90.00
#
_symmetry.space_group_name_H-M   'P 1'
#
loop_
_entity.id
_entity.type
_entity.pdbx_description
1 polymer ?
#
loop_
_entity_poly.entity_id
_entity_poly.type
_entity_poly.pdbx_seq_one_letter_code
_entity_poly.pdbx_strand_id
1 'polypeptide(L)'
;MVEISNDFWKKWNFPNCVGAIDGKHIRIFSPKNSGTLYFNYIDFFSIVLLAIVDANCKFIFVDIGSYGKEGDSGIFTNQKYQILPYVIVGDGAFRLDPHMMRSYSKIELRNDCEKKNFNYRLSRARRTTENSFGLLSQVFGVFYTPIPLKIQTVDKLVLSACCLHNLLRNQ
;
A
#
# COMPACT_ATOMS: atom_id res chain seq x y z
N MET A 1 5.40 5.86 -15.87
CA MET A 1 6.52 5.27 -15.11
C MET A 1 7.69 6.24 -14.94
N VAL A 2 8.27 6.78 -16.02
CA VAL A 2 9.39 7.76 -15.93
C VAL A 2 9.01 9.00 -15.11
N GLU A 3 7.82 9.55 -15.32
CA GLU A 3 7.32 10.72 -14.58
C GLU A 3 7.17 10.44 -13.08
N ILE A 4 6.54 9.32 -12.72
CA ILE A 4 6.37 8.89 -11.32
C ILE A 4 7.73 8.74 -10.63
N SER A 5 8.69 8.11 -11.30
CA SER A 5 10.07 8.00 -10.81
C SER A 5 10.75 9.34 -10.60
N ASN A 6 10.57 10.27 -11.53
CA ASN A 6 11.10 11.62 -11.40
C ASN A 6 10.47 12.36 -10.21
N ASP A 7 9.18 12.17 -9.96
CA ASP A 7 8.49 12.76 -8.81
C ASP A 7 8.97 12.14 -7.49
N PHE A 8 9.18 10.82 -7.43
CA PHE A 8 9.77 10.18 -6.26
C PHE A 8 11.19 10.66 -5.98
N TRP A 9 11.99 10.86 -7.02
CA TRP A 9 13.30 11.47 -6.90
C TRP A 9 13.21 12.90 -6.34
N LYS A 10 12.39 13.75 -6.95
CA LYS A 10 12.28 15.18 -6.58
C LYS A 10 11.67 15.39 -5.19
N LYS A 11 10.63 14.65 -4.82
CA LYS A 11 9.88 14.86 -3.57
C LYS A 11 10.41 14.03 -2.41
N TRP A 12 10.82 12.80 -2.68
CA TRP A 12 11.14 11.81 -1.64
C TRP A 12 12.63 11.41 -1.62
N ASN A 13 13.42 11.89 -2.58
CA ASN A 13 14.84 11.54 -2.78
C ASN A 13 15.04 10.04 -2.94
N PHE A 14 14.16 9.38 -3.69
CA PHE A 14 14.25 7.95 -3.97
C PHE A 14 14.23 7.70 -5.49
N PRO A 15 15.39 7.40 -6.10
CA PRO A 15 15.49 7.26 -7.55
C PRO A 15 14.83 5.96 -8.01
N ASN A 16 14.35 5.97 -9.26
CA ASN A 16 13.78 4.79 -9.94
C ASN A 16 12.56 4.17 -9.23
N CYS A 17 11.95 4.83 -8.24
CA CYS A 17 10.74 4.33 -7.59
C CYS A 17 9.51 4.63 -8.43
N VAL A 18 8.78 3.61 -8.84
CA VAL A 18 7.55 3.74 -9.64
C VAL A 18 6.27 3.57 -8.84
N GLY A 19 6.39 3.35 -7.53
CA GLY A 19 5.26 3.30 -6.63
C GLY A 19 5.65 2.82 -5.24
N ALA A 20 4.83 3.16 -4.26
CA ALA A 20 4.90 2.56 -2.93
C ALA A 20 3.67 1.66 -2.74
N ILE A 21 3.89 0.44 -2.21
CA ILE A 21 2.83 -0.55 -1.97
C ILE A 21 2.60 -0.75 -0.47
N ASP A 22 1.32 -0.81 -0.08
CA ASP A 22 0.92 -1.07 1.30
C ASP A 22 -0.55 -1.52 1.41
N GLY A 23 -0.89 -2.14 2.53
CA GLY A 23 -2.24 -2.61 2.85
C GLY A 23 -2.97 -1.69 3.84
N LYS A 24 -4.28 -1.48 3.64
CA LYS A 24 -5.17 -0.82 4.60
C LYS A 24 -6.31 -1.75 4.99
N HIS A 25 -6.47 -1.99 6.29
CA HIS A 25 -7.66 -2.65 6.81
C HIS A 25 -8.86 -1.72 6.77
N ILE A 26 -9.89 -2.12 6.02
CA ILE A 26 -11.20 -1.47 6.00
C ILE A 26 -12.10 -2.18 7.00
N ARG A 27 -12.58 -1.45 8.01
CA ARG A 27 -13.42 -2.00 9.07
C ARG A 27 -14.80 -2.35 8.52
N ILE A 28 -15.26 -3.56 8.78
CA ILE A 28 -16.61 -4.02 8.42
C ILE A 28 -17.31 -4.59 9.65
N PHE A 29 -18.62 -4.74 9.57
CA PHE A 29 -19.36 -5.56 10.52
C PHE A 29 -19.07 -7.05 10.29
N SER A 30 -19.22 -7.85 11.36
CA SER A 30 -19.10 -9.31 11.30
C SER A 30 -19.99 -9.88 10.18
N PRO A 31 -19.41 -10.47 9.13
CA PRO A 31 -20.20 -11.10 8.08
C PRO A 31 -20.90 -12.35 8.61
N LYS A 32 -22.12 -12.60 8.14
CA LYS A 32 -22.88 -13.81 8.55
C LYS A 32 -22.09 -15.06 8.17
N ASN A 33 -21.99 -16.00 9.10
CA ASN A 33 -21.35 -17.31 8.92
C ASN A 33 -19.86 -17.26 8.49
N SER A 34 -19.14 -16.17 8.73
CA SER A 34 -17.72 -16.08 8.34
C SER A 34 -16.74 -16.65 9.35
N GLY A 35 -17.19 -16.97 10.57
CA GLY A 35 -16.28 -17.29 11.67
C GLY A 35 -15.23 -16.19 11.85
N THR A 36 -13.96 -16.58 11.90
CA THR A 36 -12.81 -15.67 12.06
C THR A 36 -12.16 -15.25 10.74
N LEU A 37 -12.75 -15.57 9.59
CA LEU A 37 -12.13 -15.35 8.27
C LEU A 37 -11.75 -13.88 8.04
N TYR A 38 -12.63 -12.94 8.40
CA TYR A 38 -12.38 -11.50 8.30
C TYR A 38 -11.85 -10.89 9.60
N PHE A 39 -11.63 -11.70 10.63
CA PHE A 39 -11.20 -11.23 11.93
C PHE A 39 -9.68 -11.10 11.94
N ASN A 40 -9.19 -9.87 12.12
CA ASN A 40 -7.76 -9.60 12.12
C ASN A 40 -7.15 -9.74 13.52
N TYR A 41 -5.83 -9.64 13.58
CA TYR A 41 -5.05 -9.76 14.83
C TYR A 41 -5.25 -8.58 15.81
N ILE A 42 -5.89 -7.49 15.37
CA ILE A 42 -6.20 -6.29 16.17
C ILE A 42 -7.67 -6.36 16.66
N ASP A 43 -8.27 -7.54 16.65
CA ASP A 43 -9.57 -7.83 17.26
C ASP A 43 -10.76 -7.12 16.58
N PHE A 44 -10.72 -6.93 15.25
CA PHE A 44 -11.87 -6.45 14.48
C PHE A 44 -12.06 -7.13 13.13
N PHE A 45 -13.29 -7.08 12.60
CA PHE A 45 -13.62 -7.57 11.26
C PHE A 45 -13.18 -6.58 10.19
N SER A 46 -12.43 -7.03 9.19
CA SER A 46 -11.91 -6.20 8.12
C SER A 46 -11.71 -6.94 6.80
N ILE A 47 -11.73 -6.17 5.72
CA ILE A 47 -11.15 -6.54 4.43
C ILE A 47 -9.87 -5.72 4.21
N VAL A 48 -8.95 -6.26 3.42
CA VAL A 48 -7.73 -5.55 3.05
C VAL A 48 -7.93 -4.82 1.72
N LEU A 49 -7.64 -3.52 1.70
CA LEU A 49 -7.36 -2.73 0.50
C LEU A 49 -5.83 -2.73 0.31
N LEU A 50 -5.34 -3.45 -0.70
CA LEU A 50 -3.95 -3.38 -1.12
C LEU A 50 -3.83 -2.30 -2.20
N ALA A 51 -2.87 -1.38 -2.07
CA ALA A 51 -2.72 -0.32 -3.05
C ALA A 51 -1.26 0.00 -3.36
N ILE A 52 -1.01 0.33 -4.63
CA ILE A 52 0.21 0.99 -5.09
C ILE A 52 -0.11 2.46 -5.32
N VAL A 53 0.69 3.36 -4.76
CA VAL A 53 0.51 4.81 -4.88
C VAL A 53 1.73 5.49 -5.49
N ASP A 54 1.49 6.61 -6.17
CA ASP A 54 2.55 7.45 -6.71
C ASP A 54 3.11 8.45 -5.65
N ALA A 55 4.13 9.20 -6.05
CA ALA A 55 4.75 10.23 -5.22
C ALA A 55 3.78 11.36 -4.81
N ASN A 56 2.64 11.48 -5.48
CA ASN A 56 1.59 12.48 -5.30
C ASN A 56 0.39 11.91 -4.54
N CYS A 57 0.54 10.78 -3.85
CA CYS A 57 -0.54 10.13 -3.12
C CYS A 57 -1.78 9.82 -3.98
N LYS A 58 -1.58 9.53 -5.27
CA LYS A 58 -2.61 9.01 -6.18
C LYS A 58 -2.48 7.50 -6.27
N PHE A 59 -3.62 6.82 -6.28
CA PHE A 59 -3.66 5.36 -6.44
C PHE A 59 -3.33 4.99 -7.89
N ILE A 60 -2.28 4.20 -8.09
CA ILE A 60 -1.89 3.63 -9.40
C ILE A 60 -2.63 2.31 -9.62
N PHE A 61 -2.67 1.49 -8.57
CA PHE A 61 -3.30 0.17 -8.58
C PHE A 61 -3.96 -0.07 -7.22
N VAL A 62 -5.11 -0.73 -7.23
CA VAL A 62 -5.84 -1.17 -6.03
C VAL A 62 -6.35 -2.59 -6.24
N ASP A 63 -6.24 -3.39 -5.18
CA ASP A 63 -6.86 -4.71 -5.08
C ASP A 63 -7.60 -4.81 -3.74
N ILE A 64 -8.80 -5.38 -3.76
CA ILE A 64 -9.72 -5.37 -2.61
C ILE A 64 -10.29 -6.77 -2.43
N GLY A 65 -10.27 -7.25 -1.18
CA GLY A 65 -11.06 -8.43 -0.81
C GLY A 65 -10.27 -9.58 -0.22
N SER A 66 -8.96 -9.42 0.03
CA SER A 66 -8.23 -10.39 0.85
C SER A 66 -8.78 -10.41 2.28
N TYR A 67 -8.82 -11.61 2.85
CA TYR A 67 -9.31 -11.84 4.21
C TYR A 67 -8.40 -11.17 5.23
N GLY A 68 -8.96 -10.64 6.34
CA GLY A 68 -8.17 -10.00 7.41
C GLY A 68 -7.11 -10.90 8.09
N LYS A 69 -7.10 -12.21 7.80
CA LYS A 69 -6.12 -13.19 8.24
C LYS A 69 -4.98 -13.43 7.25
N GLU A 70 -5.15 -13.12 5.97
CA GLU A 70 -4.09 -13.23 4.96
C GLU A 70 -3.14 -12.04 5.08
N GLY A 71 -1.85 -12.31 5.34
CA GLY A 71 -0.81 -11.30 5.24
C GLY A 71 -0.44 -11.00 3.78
N ASP A 72 0.19 -9.85 3.57
CA ASP A 72 0.54 -9.19 2.29
C ASP A 72 1.43 -9.99 1.29
N SER A 73 1.62 -11.28 1.53
CA SER A 73 2.68 -12.10 0.93
C SER A 73 2.28 -12.82 -0.36
N GLY A 74 1.08 -12.60 -0.92
CA GLY A 74 0.48 -13.55 -1.88
C GLY A 74 0.63 -13.27 -3.38
N ILE A 75 1.07 -12.09 -3.82
CA ILE A 75 0.91 -11.68 -5.22
C ILE A 75 2.27 -11.29 -5.82
N PHE A 76 2.46 -11.61 -7.10
CA PHE A 76 3.62 -11.40 -7.99
C PHE A 76 4.58 -12.60 -8.16
N THR A 77 4.58 -13.18 -9.37
CA THR A 77 5.63 -14.06 -9.89
C THR A 77 5.93 -13.78 -11.36
N ASN A 78 7.24 -13.65 -11.63
CA ASN A 78 8.02 -13.92 -12.84
C ASN A 78 7.63 -13.31 -14.19
N GLN A 79 8.39 -12.29 -14.63
CA GLN A 79 8.86 -12.18 -16.02
C GLN A 79 10.31 -11.69 -16.12
N LYS A 80 11.12 -12.33 -16.97
CA LYS A 80 12.52 -11.99 -17.29
C LYS A 80 12.55 -10.88 -18.35
N TYR A 81 12.95 -9.65 -18.02
CA TYR A 81 13.30 -8.63 -19.02
C TYR A 81 14.45 -7.71 -18.58
N GLN A 82 15.12 -7.12 -19.58
CA GLN A 82 16.30 -6.24 -19.50
C GLN A 82 16.19 -5.13 -18.45
N ILE A 83 17.31 -4.85 -17.79
CA ILE A 83 17.44 -3.91 -16.67
C ILE A 83 17.26 -2.46 -17.14
N LEU A 84 16.09 -1.89 -16.82
CA LEU A 84 15.95 -0.51 -16.38
C LEU A 84 15.38 -0.61 -14.95
N PRO A 85 16.14 -0.32 -13.87
CA PRO A 85 15.80 -0.86 -12.56
C PRO A 85 14.77 0.02 -11.85
N TYR A 86 13.56 0.08 -12.40
CA TYR A 86 12.41 0.66 -11.73
C TYR A 86 11.90 -0.32 -10.68
N VAL A 87 11.59 0.21 -9.49
CA VAL A 87 11.19 -0.60 -8.33
C VAL A 87 9.95 -0.05 -7.65
N ILE A 88 9.21 -0.94 -7.00
CA ILE A 88 8.17 -0.60 -6.04
C ILE A 88 8.77 -0.69 -4.64
N VAL A 89 8.46 0.26 -3.76
CA VAL A 89 8.90 0.21 -2.36
C VAL A 89 7.77 -0.35 -1.49
N GLY A 90 8.05 -1.37 -0.68
CA GLY A 90 7.04 -2.06 0.13
C GLY A 90 7.56 -2.41 1.53
N ASP A 91 6.64 -2.83 2.42
CA ASP A 91 7.02 -3.30 3.75
C ASP A 91 7.68 -4.69 3.69
N GLY A 92 8.35 -5.08 4.77
CA GLY A 92 8.86 -6.42 4.97
C GLY A 92 7.78 -7.51 5.00
N ALA A 93 6.49 -7.15 5.14
CA ALA A 93 5.36 -8.07 5.15
C ALA A 93 5.05 -8.72 3.78
N PHE A 94 5.47 -8.10 2.68
CA PHE A 94 5.30 -8.64 1.33
C PHE A 94 6.26 -9.83 1.08
N ARG A 95 6.30 -10.47 -0.10
CA ARG A 95 7.38 -11.43 -0.52
C ARG A 95 8.49 -10.75 -1.31
N LEU A 96 9.72 -11.23 -1.19
CA LEU A 96 10.87 -10.63 -1.89
C LEU A 96 10.69 -10.90 -3.39
N ASP A 97 10.58 -9.82 -4.18
CA ASP A 97 10.45 -9.86 -5.62
C ASP A 97 11.54 -8.96 -6.24
N PRO A 98 12.14 -9.33 -7.40
CA PRO A 98 13.16 -8.51 -8.07
C PRO A 98 12.75 -7.06 -8.34
N HIS A 99 11.45 -6.77 -8.40
CA HIS A 99 10.90 -5.44 -8.62
C HIS A 99 10.48 -4.72 -7.33
N MET A 100 10.76 -5.30 -6.15
CA MET A 100 10.38 -4.71 -4.87
C MET A 100 11.57 -4.47 -3.95
N MET A 101 11.76 -3.22 -3.51
CA MET A 101 12.78 -2.85 -2.53
C MET A 101 12.25 -2.83 -1.10
N ARG A 102 13.11 -3.24 -0.17
CA ARG A 102 12.86 -3.26 1.28
C ARG A 102 13.96 -2.58 2.06
N SER A 103 13.63 -2.21 3.28
CA SER A 103 14.61 -1.76 4.26
C SER A 103 15.61 -2.86 4.62
N TYR A 104 16.87 -2.47 4.82
CA TYR A 104 17.88 -3.29 5.49
C TYR A 104 17.47 -3.56 6.93
N SER A 105 17.81 -4.73 7.45
CA SER A 105 17.52 -5.11 8.83
C SER A 105 18.30 -4.26 9.84
N LYS A 106 17.79 -4.16 11.08
CA LYS A 106 18.47 -3.41 12.16
C LYS A 106 19.90 -3.89 12.43
N ILE A 107 20.20 -5.16 12.17
CA ILE A 107 21.53 -5.74 12.35
C ILE A 107 22.50 -5.16 11.30
N GLU A 108 22.07 -5.10 10.04
CA GLU A 108 22.86 -4.57 8.92
C GLU A 108 23.12 -3.06 9.04
N LEU A 109 22.24 -2.34 9.76
CA LEU A 109 22.38 -0.90 9.97
C LEU A 109 23.44 -0.52 11.01
N ARG A 110 23.87 -1.42 11.90
CA ARG A 110 24.61 -1.03 13.12
C ARG A 110 25.83 -0.15 12.82
N ASN A 111 26.60 -0.48 11.79
CA ASN A 111 27.86 0.18 11.44
C ASN A 111 27.88 0.76 10.01
N ASP A 112 26.73 0.87 9.34
CA ASP A 112 26.66 1.29 7.94
C ASP A 112 25.77 2.54 7.79
N CYS A 113 26.40 3.70 7.64
CA CYS A 113 25.72 4.98 7.49
C CYS A 113 24.96 5.09 6.14
N GLU A 114 25.47 4.47 5.08
CA GLU A 114 24.83 4.48 3.77
C GLU A 114 23.54 3.66 3.80
N LYS A 115 23.53 2.49 4.45
CA LYS A 115 22.30 1.71 4.66
C LYS A 115 21.29 2.45 5.54
N LYS A 116 21.74 3.23 6.54
CA LYS A 116 20.85 4.11 7.32
C LYS A 116 20.21 5.18 6.45
N ASN A 117 21.00 5.87 5.63
CA ASN A 117 20.53 6.88 4.70
C ASN A 117 19.53 6.29 3.69
N PHE A 118 19.83 5.10 3.16
CA PHE A 118 18.93 4.36 2.28
C PHE A 118 17.60 4.04 2.96
N ASN A 119 17.62 3.40 4.14
CA ASN A 119 16.41 3.06 4.88
C ASN A 119 15.58 4.29 5.22
N TYR A 120 16.22 5.41 5.57
CA TYR A 120 15.53 6.67 5.81
C TYR A 120 14.78 7.15 4.55
N ARG A 121 15.46 7.16 3.39
CA ARG A 121 14.84 7.53 2.10
C ARG A 121 13.70 6.58 1.72
N LEU A 122 13.91 5.28 1.87
CA LEU A 122 12.91 4.24 1.61
C LEU A 122 11.67 4.45 2.47
N SER A 123 11.83 4.68 3.78
CA SER A 123 10.72 4.95 4.70
C SER A 123 9.94 6.20 4.31
N ARG A 124 10.60 7.25 3.82
CA ARG A 124 9.89 8.45 3.33
C ARG A 124 9.11 8.19 2.04
N ALA A 125 9.68 7.44 1.11
CA ALA A 125 8.98 7.05 -0.11
C ALA A 125 7.76 6.17 0.23
N ARG A 126 7.91 5.20 1.13
CA ARG A 126 6.81 4.36 1.64
C ARG A 126 5.68 5.16 2.26
N ARG A 127 5.97 6.18 3.09
CA ARG A 127 4.95 7.02 3.73
C ARG A 127 3.92 7.64 2.77
N THR A 128 4.19 7.68 1.47
CA THR A 128 3.18 8.06 0.48
C THR A 128 1.93 7.17 0.54
N THR A 129 2.05 5.87 0.83
CA THR A 129 0.89 4.97 1.01
C THR A 129 0.09 5.34 2.23
N GLU A 130 0.74 5.46 3.39
CA GLU A 130 0.13 5.87 4.65
C GLU A 130 -0.61 7.21 4.50
N ASN A 131 0.05 8.19 3.86
CA ASN A 131 -0.55 9.50 3.57
C ASN A 131 -1.76 9.38 2.62
N SER A 132 -1.69 8.54 1.59
CA SER A 132 -2.80 8.31 0.65
C SER A 132 -4.00 7.73 1.37
N PHE A 133 -3.79 6.74 2.24
CA PHE A 133 -4.83 6.14 3.05
C PHE A 133 -5.40 7.09 4.10
N GLY A 134 -4.56 7.95 4.69
CA GLY A 134 -5.00 9.01 5.60
C GLY A 134 -5.90 10.02 4.89
N LEU A 135 -5.47 10.51 3.72
CA LEU A 135 -6.26 11.42 2.89
C LEU A 135 -7.57 10.80 2.42
N LEU A 136 -7.55 9.53 1.98
CA LEU A 136 -8.74 8.79 1.59
C LEU A 136 -9.75 8.74 2.76
N SER A 137 -9.30 8.41 3.97
CA SER A 137 -10.17 8.39 5.15
C SER A 137 -10.66 9.78 5.55
N GLN A 138 -9.84 10.81 5.39
CA GLN A 138 -10.20 12.18 5.74
C GLN A 138 -11.23 12.78 4.77
N VAL A 139 -11.12 12.48 3.48
CA VAL A 139 -12.11 12.90 2.47
C VAL A 139 -13.38 12.06 2.58
N PHE A 140 -13.25 10.75 2.77
CA PHE A 140 -14.37 9.82 2.88
C PHE A 140 -14.48 9.28 4.31
N GLY A 141 -15.19 10.02 5.16
CA GLY A 141 -15.34 9.69 6.58
C GLY A 141 -15.94 8.30 6.88
N VAL A 142 -16.54 7.65 5.87
CA VAL A 142 -17.03 6.26 5.95
C VAL A 142 -15.94 5.26 6.36
N PHE A 143 -14.66 5.57 6.16
CA PHE A 143 -13.55 4.69 6.52
C PHE A 143 -13.14 4.75 8.00
N TYR A 144 -13.71 5.67 8.79
CA TYR A 144 -13.40 5.77 10.23
C TYR A 144 -14.19 4.79 11.09
N THR A 145 -15.35 4.34 10.61
CA THR A 145 -16.25 3.45 11.35
C THR A 145 -16.43 2.13 10.61
N PRO A 146 -16.85 1.05 11.31
CA PRO A 146 -17.21 -0.19 10.64
C PRO A 146 -18.34 0.05 9.63
N ILE A 147 -18.15 -0.40 8.39
CA ILE A 147 -19.12 -0.21 7.31
C ILE A 147 -20.24 -1.26 7.41
N PRO A 148 -21.52 -0.87 7.60
CA PRO A 148 -22.63 -1.79 7.79
C PRO A 148 -23.21 -2.29 6.46
N LEU A 149 -22.36 -2.71 5.52
CA LEU A 149 -22.76 -3.18 4.20
C LEU A 149 -22.31 -4.63 3.95
N LYS A 150 -22.92 -5.28 2.97
CA LYS A 150 -22.44 -6.57 2.46
C LYS A 150 -21.07 -6.37 1.82
N ILE A 151 -20.19 -7.37 1.96
CA ILE A 151 -18.80 -7.33 1.48
C ILE A 151 -18.71 -6.90 0.00
N GLN A 152 -19.50 -7.53 -0.87
CA GLN A 152 -19.56 -7.20 -2.30
C GLN A 152 -19.89 -5.73 -2.59
N THR A 153 -20.64 -5.08 -1.70
CA THR A 153 -20.97 -3.65 -1.79
C THR A 153 -19.83 -2.80 -1.23
N VAL A 154 -19.15 -3.27 -0.19
CA VAL A 154 -17.96 -2.61 0.37
C VAL A 154 -16.85 -2.54 -0.68
N ASP A 155 -16.62 -3.60 -1.45
CA ASP A 155 -15.59 -3.60 -2.50
C ASP A 155 -15.82 -2.49 -3.53
N LYS A 156 -17.07 -2.36 -3.99
CA LYS A 156 -17.48 -1.30 -4.93
C LYS A 156 -17.36 0.10 -4.31
N LEU A 157 -17.69 0.24 -3.02
CA LEU A 157 -17.57 1.50 -2.29
C LEU A 157 -16.11 1.93 -2.19
N VAL A 158 -15.22 1.01 -1.79
CA VAL A 158 -13.78 1.25 -1.66
C VAL A 158 -13.18 1.64 -3.01
N LEU A 159 -13.48 0.87 -4.07
CA LEU A 159 -13.01 1.16 -5.42
C LEU A 159 -13.48 2.53 -5.90
N SER A 160 -14.76 2.85 -5.68
CA SER A 160 -15.33 4.16 -6.05
C SER A 160 -14.64 5.30 -5.31
N ALA A 161 -14.36 5.14 -4.02
CA ALA A 161 -13.66 6.15 -3.23
C ALA A 161 -12.21 6.37 -3.70
N CYS A 162 -11.48 5.30 -4.07
CA CYS A 162 -10.14 5.41 -4.65
C CYS A 162 -10.15 6.16 -5.99
N CYS A 163 -11.12 5.87 -6.87
CA CYS A 163 -11.29 6.59 -8.13
C CYS A 163 -11.62 8.08 -7.89
N LEU A 164 -12.57 8.37 -7.00
CA LEU A 164 -12.94 9.74 -6.66
C LEU A 164 -11.79 10.52 -6.02
N HIS A 165 -11.01 9.89 -5.14
CA HIS A 165 -9.79 10.47 -4.57
C HIS A 165 -8.83 10.93 -5.68
N ASN A 166 -8.56 10.08 -6.66
CA ASN A 166 -7.69 10.43 -7.77
C ASN A 166 -8.24 11.58 -8.62
N LEU A 167 -9.56 11.60 -8.87
CA LEU A 167 -10.21 12.70 -9.59
C LEU A 167 -10.05 14.03 -8.87
N LEU A 168 -10.23 14.05 -7.55
CA LEU A 168 -10.07 15.26 -6.72
C LEU A 168 -8.60 15.73 -6.66
N ARG A 169 -7.63 14.83 -6.81
CA ARG A 169 -6.19 15.15 -6.84
C ARG A 169 -5.70 15.63 -8.21
N ASN A 170 -6.54 15.60 -9.23
CA ASN A 170 -6.22 16.09 -10.58
C ASN A 170 -6.73 17.52 -10.84
N GLN A 171 -7.42 18.13 -9.88
CA GLN A 171 -7.83 19.54 -9.89
C GLN A 171 -6.70 20.41 -9.35
#